data_AF-A0A1F6KBL5-F1
#
_entry.id   AF-A0A1F6KBL5-F1
#
_cell.length_a   1.000
_cell.length_b   1.000
_cell.length_c   1.000
_cell.angle_alpha   90.00
_cell.angle_beta   90.00
_cell.angle_gamma   90.00
#
_symmetry.space_group_name_H-M   'P 1'
#
loop_
_entity.id
_entity.type
_entity.pdbx_description
1 polymer ?
#
loop_
_entity_poly.entity_id
_entity_poly.type
_entity_poly.pdbx_seq_one_letter_code
_entity_poly.pdbx_strand_id
1 'polypeptide(L)'
;MRAKEILKALTIPLIALLIYFIFYILWLILGFPSQEEIAAGAKELFSKYGLWIVFVGALIEGLLLFGNYFPGGFIIFLGVIAAGKDITRVLQILILVSLAFFISYTINYFIGKYGWYKLLVKFGLSKLIEKYKNKLEKQGLSLVFFTYWIPSFASLTATSAGILRIAFKKFLIYSAFGIIVWSLFWGTLIYFLGQAALEILGLKFVVIFFAIWIGFIIFRHLYKKSSLL
;
A
#
# COMPACT_ATOMS: atom_id res chain seq x y z
N MET A 1 -5.51 -35.37 7.71
CA MET A 1 -4.55 -34.25 7.85
C MET A 1 -4.89 -33.04 6.97
N ARG A 2 -5.14 -33.19 5.66
CA ARG A 2 -5.39 -32.08 4.69
C ARG A 2 -6.50 -31.09 5.04
N ALA A 3 -7.69 -31.54 5.45
CA ALA A 3 -8.79 -30.64 5.77
C ALA A 3 -8.50 -29.75 6.99
N LYS A 4 -7.78 -30.29 7.99
CA LYS A 4 -7.37 -29.54 9.19
C LYS A 4 -6.35 -28.45 8.86
N GLU A 5 -5.44 -28.68 7.91
CA GLU A 5 -4.47 -27.67 7.48
C GLU A 5 -5.12 -26.53 6.68
N ILE A 6 -6.07 -26.85 5.79
CA ILE A 6 -6.85 -25.84 5.08
C ILE A 6 -7.72 -25.05 6.06
N LEU A 7 -8.40 -25.71 7.00
CA LEU A 7 -9.16 -25.02 8.06
C LEU A 7 -8.28 -24.06 8.85
N LYS A 8 -7.07 -24.49 9.23
CA LYS A 8 -6.11 -23.67 9.99
C LYS A 8 -5.53 -22.52 9.18
N ALA A 9 -5.42 -22.66 7.86
CA ALA A 9 -5.04 -21.57 6.97
C ALA A 9 -6.18 -20.56 6.76
N LEU A 10 -7.44 -21.02 6.77
CA LEU A 10 -8.64 -20.19 6.62
C LEU A 10 -9.06 -19.50 7.92
N THR A 11 -8.62 -19.98 9.09
CA THR A 11 -8.97 -19.33 10.38
C THR A 11 -8.52 -17.87 10.45
N ILE A 12 -7.35 -17.52 9.89
CA ILE A 12 -6.85 -16.15 9.92
C ILE A 12 -7.74 -15.18 9.11
N PRO A 13 -8.03 -15.42 7.82
CA PRO A 13 -8.92 -14.53 7.06
C PRO A 13 -10.36 -14.53 7.59
N LEU A 14 -10.87 -15.66 8.10
CA LEU A 14 -12.23 -15.72 8.69
C LEU A 14 -12.33 -14.92 9.98
N ILE A 15 -11.34 -15.01 10.88
CA ILE A 15 -11.31 -14.20 12.10
C ILE A 15 -11.20 -12.72 11.76
N ALA A 16 -10.34 -12.35 10.80
CA ALA A 16 -10.20 -10.96 10.36
C ALA A 16 -11.51 -10.41 9.77
N LEU A 17 -12.22 -11.22 8.96
CA LEU A 17 -13.53 -10.87 8.41
C LEU A 17 -14.57 -10.70 9.52
N LEU A 18 -14.58 -11.60 10.51
CA LEU A 18 -15.49 -11.52 11.65
C LEU A 18 -15.24 -10.27 12.49
N ILE A 19 -13.97 -9.93 12.78
CA ILE A 19 -13.58 -8.70 13.47
C ILE A 19 -14.05 -7.47 12.70
N TYR A 20 -13.87 -7.45 11.37
CA TYR A 20 -14.35 -6.36 10.53
C TYR A 20 -15.86 -6.18 10.63
N PHE A 21 -16.65 -7.27 10.57
CA PHE A 21 -18.11 -7.19 10.73
C PHE A 21 -18.54 -6.76 12.12
N ILE A 22 -17.87 -7.23 13.18
CA ILE A 22 -18.13 -6.79 14.56
C ILE A 22 -17.88 -5.28 14.67
N PHE A 23 -16.75 -4.81 14.14
CA PHE A 23 -16.41 -3.39 14.13
C PHE A 23 -17.42 -2.56 13.32
N TYR A 24 -17.85 -3.07 12.17
CA TYR A 24 -18.88 -2.42 11.34
C TYR A 24 -20.25 -2.35 12.04
N ILE A 25 -20.66 -3.41 12.73
CA ILE A 25 -21.89 -3.43 13.52
C ILE A 25 -21.79 -2.46 14.69
N LEU A 26 -20.67 -2.44 15.41
CA LEU A 26 -20.40 -1.47 16.47
C LEU A 26 -20.42 -0.04 15.93
N TRP A 27 -19.87 0.20 14.74
CA TRP A 27 -19.91 1.50 14.06
C TRP A 27 -21.35 1.98 13.85
N LEU A 28 -22.22 1.09 13.37
CA LEU A 28 -23.65 1.37 13.16
C LEU A 28 -24.39 1.63 14.49
N ILE A 29 -24.12 0.82 15.53
CA ILE A 29 -24.77 0.95 16.84
C ILE A 29 -24.35 2.24 17.55
N LEU A 30 -23.07 2.63 17.43
CA LEU A 30 -22.52 3.81 18.09
C LEU A 30 -22.82 5.12 17.35
N GLY A 31 -23.51 5.07 16.21
CA GLY A 31 -23.94 6.26 15.47
C GLY A 31 -22.77 7.09 14.92
N PHE A 32 -21.64 6.45 14.60
CA PHE A 32 -20.52 7.14 13.97
C PHE A 32 -20.92 7.69 12.59
N PRO A 33 -20.31 8.80 12.14
CA PRO A 33 -20.72 9.51 10.93
C PRO A 33 -20.74 8.58 9.72
N SER A 34 -21.74 8.80 8.86
CA SER A 34 -21.90 8.09 7.59
C SER A 34 -20.72 8.38 6.65
N GLN A 35 -20.52 7.53 5.63
CA GLN A 35 -19.45 7.74 4.64
C GLN A 35 -19.53 9.13 3.98
N GLU A 36 -20.75 9.66 3.84
CA GLU A 36 -21.00 11.00 3.28
C GLU A 36 -20.60 12.12 4.25
N GLU A 37 -20.88 11.98 5.55
CA GLU A 37 -20.49 12.96 6.58
C GLU A 37 -18.97 12.97 6.81
N ILE A 38 -18.32 11.80 6.76
CA ILE A 38 -16.85 11.69 6.79
C ILE A 38 -16.25 12.36 5.56
N ALA A 39 -16.84 12.15 4.37
CA ALA A 39 -16.41 12.79 3.14
C ALA A 39 -16.64 14.31 3.16
N ALA A 40 -17.72 14.79 3.80
CA ALA A 40 -18.01 16.20 3.99
C ALA A 40 -17.03 16.87 4.95
N GLY A 41 -16.75 16.26 6.11
CA GLY A 41 -15.74 16.75 7.06
C GLY A 41 -14.32 16.71 6.46
N ALA A 42 -14.01 15.69 5.66
CA ALA A 42 -12.77 15.63 4.91
C ALA A 42 -12.68 16.76 3.87
N LYS A 43 -13.76 17.11 3.16
CA LYS A 43 -13.78 18.22 2.19
C LYS A 43 -13.37 19.56 2.80
N GLU A 44 -13.81 19.87 4.02
CA GLU A 44 -13.45 21.10 4.71
C GLU A 44 -11.96 21.12 5.12
N LEU A 45 -11.46 19.99 5.63
CA LEU A 45 -10.03 19.81 5.93
C LEU A 45 -9.16 19.88 4.66
N PHE A 46 -9.64 19.31 3.55
CA PHE A 46 -8.96 19.29 2.25
C PHE A 46 -8.97 20.65 1.55
N SER A 47 -10.01 21.46 1.77
CA SER A 47 -10.10 22.83 1.27
C SER A 47 -8.95 23.70 1.82
N LYS A 48 -8.62 23.56 3.11
CA LYS A 48 -7.60 24.37 3.78
C LYS A 48 -6.19 23.74 3.78
N TYR A 49 -6.08 22.41 3.90
CA TYR A 49 -4.80 21.71 4.07
C TYR A 49 -4.61 20.50 3.14
N GLY A 50 -5.52 20.27 2.19
CA GLY A 50 -5.60 18.99 1.46
C GLY A 50 -4.33 18.54 0.76
N LEU A 51 -3.60 19.46 0.12
CA LEU A 51 -2.33 19.14 -0.53
C LEU A 51 -1.26 18.70 0.47
N TRP A 52 -1.17 19.37 1.63
CA TRP A 52 -0.21 19.03 2.68
C TRP A 52 -0.56 17.70 3.36
N ILE A 53 -1.84 17.45 3.61
CA ILE A 53 -2.31 16.17 4.17
C ILE A 53 -1.95 15.01 3.24
N VAL A 54 -2.19 15.16 1.93
CA VAL A 54 -1.81 14.15 0.94
C VAL A 54 -0.29 13.96 0.91
N PHE A 55 0.47 15.05 0.87
CA PHE A 55 1.93 14.98 0.84
C PHE A 55 2.49 14.26 2.06
N VAL A 56 2.09 14.67 3.27
CA VAL A 56 2.54 14.05 4.52
C VAL A 56 2.06 12.61 4.63
N GLY A 57 0.81 12.34 4.23
CA GLY A 57 0.26 10.99 4.26
C GLY A 57 1.01 10.02 3.35
N ALA A 58 1.29 10.44 2.11
CA ALA A 58 2.11 9.67 1.17
C ALA A 58 3.55 9.51 1.66
N LEU A 59 4.13 10.56 2.26
CA LEU A 59 5.48 10.52 2.82
C LEU A 59 5.57 9.46 3.91
N ILE A 60 4.65 9.50 4.89
CA ILE A 60 4.59 8.54 6.00
C ILE A 60 4.37 7.11 5.47
N GLU A 61 3.44 6.92 4.53
CA GLU A 61 3.19 5.61 3.93
C GLU A 61 4.40 5.05 3.18
N GLY A 62 5.18 5.91 2.52
CA GLY A 62 6.39 5.48 1.84
C GLY A 62 7.51 5.00 2.79
N LEU A 63 7.46 5.32 4.08
CA LEU A 63 8.51 4.95 5.04
C LEU A 63 8.36 3.50 5.53
N LEU A 64 9.47 2.79 5.65
CA LEU A 64 9.53 1.35 5.93
C LEU A 64 8.74 0.89 7.18
N LEU A 65 8.69 1.70 8.23
CA LEU A 65 7.96 1.38 9.46
C LEU A 65 6.48 1.75 9.37
N PHE A 66 6.21 2.98 8.94
CA PHE A 66 4.88 3.58 9.06
C PHE A 66 3.95 3.11 7.93
N GLY A 67 4.48 2.81 6.76
CA GLY A 67 3.71 2.30 5.61
C GLY A 67 3.01 0.97 5.79
N ASN A 68 3.30 0.22 6.85
CA ASN A 68 2.54 -1.00 7.17
C ASN A 68 1.28 -0.72 8.00
N TYR A 69 1.22 0.43 8.68
CA TYR A 69 0.16 0.77 9.63
C TYR A 69 -0.64 2.00 9.22
N PHE A 70 -0.07 2.84 8.35
CA PHE A 70 -0.66 4.10 7.94
C PHE A 70 -1.29 3.98 6.54
N PRO A 71 -2.62 4.19 6.40
CA PRO A 71 -3.34 4.02 5.13
C PRO A 71 -3.18 5.25 4.21
N GLY A 72 -1.94 5.61 3.86
CA GLY A 72 -1.65 6.78 3.02
C GLY A 72 -2.32 6.71 1.64
N GLY A 73 -2.44 5.52 1.05
CA GLY A 73 -3.05 5.30 -0.26
C GLY A 73 -4.51 5.73 -0.27
N PHE A 74 -5.21 5.48 0.83
CA PHE A 74 -6.59 5.92 1.00
C PHE A 74 -6.68 7.46 1.05
N ILE A 75 -5.76 8.13 1.76
CA ILE A 75 -5.69 9.61 1.81
C ILE A 75 -5.41 10.18 0.42
N ILE A 76 -4.51 9.55 -0.34
CA ILE A 76 -4.21 9.94 -1.73
C ILE A 76 -5.47 9.84 -2.59
N PHE A 77 -6.19 8.72 -2.51
CA PHE A 77 -7.42 8.51 -3.28
C PHE A 77 -8.52 9.49 -2.89
N LEU A 78 -8.72 9.74 -1.59
CA LEU A 78 -9.63 10.77 -1.10
C LEU A 78 -9.27 12.15 -1.65
N GLY A 79 -7.99 12.48 -1.72
CA GLY A 79 -7.52 13.74 -2.31
C GLY A 79 -7.88 13.87 -3.79
N VAL A 80 -7.64 12.82 -4.58
CA VAL A 80 -7.99 12.81 -6.01
C VAL A 80 -9.51 12.91 -6.20
N ILE A 81 -10.30 12.20 -5.39
CA ILE A 81 -11.77 12.23 -5.45
C ILE A 81 -12.29 13.61 -5.04
N ALA A 82 -11.71 14.23 -4.01
CA ALA A 82 -12.06 15.57 -3.55
C ALA A 82 -11.73 16.67 -4.58
N ALA A 83 -10.69 16.47 -5.40
CA ALA A 83 -10.38 17.36 -6.52
C ALA A 83 -11.44 17.32 -7.63
N GLY A 84 -12.29 16.28 -7.66
CA GLY A 84 -13.40 16.18 -8.61
C GLY A 84 -12.92 16.21 -10.06
N LYS A 85 -13.44 17.15 -10.86
CA LYS A 85 -13.07 17.32 -12.28
C LYS A 85 -11.98 18.35 -12.52
N ASP A 86 -11.44 18.99 -11.47
CA ASP A 86 -10.33 19.92 -11.59
C ASP A 86 -9.02 19.17 -11.89
N ILE A 87 -8.66 19.10 -13.17
CA ILE A 87 -7.46 18.42 -13.66
C ILE A 87 -6.20 19.07 -13.07
N THR A 88 -6.17 20.39 -12.91
CA THR A 88 -5.02 21.10 -12.35
C THR A 88 -4.76 20.66 -10.92
N ARG A 89 -5.83 20.54 -10.12
CA ARG A 89 -5.73 20.08 -8.74
C ARG A 89 -5.31 18.62 -8.64
N VAL A 90 -5.80 17.76 -9.53
CA VAL A 90 -5.38 16.36 -9.61
C VAL A 90 -3.89 16.27 -9.95
N LEU A 91 -3.41 17.02 -10.94
CA LEU A 91 -1.99 17.03 -11.30
C LEU A 91 -1.10 17.51 -10.14
N GLN A 92 -1.51 18.54 -9.39
CA GLN A 92 -0.81 18.99 -8.19
C GLN A 92 -0.69 17.86 -7.15
N ILE A 93 -1.78 17.12 -6.92
CA ILE A 93 -1.81 15.97 -6.02
C ILE A 93 -0.82 14.90 -6.50
N LEU A 94 -0.84 14.52 -7.78
CA LEU A 94 0.05 13.49 -8.31
C LEU A 94 1.53 13.87 -8.22
N ILE A 95 1.86 15.14 -8.47
CA ILE A 95 3.22 15.66 -8.33
C ILE A 95 3.67 15.58 -6.87
N LEU A 96 2.82 16.00 -5.92
CA LEU A 96 3.15 15.95 -4.49
C LEU A 96 3.30 14.52 -3.98
N VAL A 97 2.43 13.62 -4.39
CA VAL A 97 2.53 12.19 -4.04
C VAL A 97 3.82 11.59 -4.60
N SER A 98 4.14 11.91 -5.87
CA SER A 98 5.37 11.44 -6.49
C SER A 98 6.60 11.93 -5.74
N LEU A 99 6.62 13.21 -5.36
CA LEU A 99 7.70 13.81 -4.59
C LEU A 99 7.81 13.18 -3.19
N ALA A 100 6.69 12.96 -2.51
CA ALA A 100 6.66 12.34 -1.20
C ALA A 100 7.24 10.92 -1.24
N PHE A 101 6.79 10.07 -2.16
CA PHE A 101 7.35 8.72 -2.31
C PHE A 101 8.82 8.74 -2.73
N PHE A 102 9.23 9.68 -3.57
CA PHE A 102 10.63 9.83 -3.94
C PHE A 102 11.51 10.15 -2.73
N ILE A 103 11.07 11.06 -1.86
CA ILE A 103 11.76 11.40 -0.60
C ILE A 103 11.78 10.17 0.32
N SER A 104 10.65 9.52 0.57
CA SER A 104 10.57 8.37 1.47
C SER A 104 11.42 7.20 1.02
N TYR A 105 11.42 6.85 -0.27
CA TYR A 105 12.22 5.75 -0.78
C TYR A 105 13.71 6.09 -0.81
N THR A 106 14.06 7.37 -1.00
CA THR A 106 15.44 7.85 -0.81
C THR A 106 15.88 7.69 0.65
N ILE A 107 15.04 8.07 1.61
CA ILE A 107 15.30 7.87 3.04
C ILE A 107 15.48 6.38 3.34
N ASN A 108 14.58 5.52 2.85
CA ASN A 108 14.67 4.07 3.03
C ASN A 108 15.97 3.48 2.46
N TYR A 109 16.41 3.96 1.30
CA TYR A 109 17.68 3.56 0.70
C TYR A 109 18.87 3.93 1.61
N PHE A 110 18.90 5.14 2.18
CA PHE A 110 19.97 5.53 3.10
C PHE A 110 19.90 4.80 4.45
N ILE A 111 18.69 4.53 4.97
CA ILE A 111 18.50 3.67 6.14
C ILE A 111 19.14 2.30 5.92
N GLY A 112 18.97 1.73 4.73
CA GLY A 112 19.62 0.48 4.33
C GLY A 112 21.14 0.62 4.23
N LYS A 113 21.62 1.63 3.48
CA LYS A 113 23.05 1.85 3.18
C LYS A 113 23.92 2.07 4.41
N TYR A 114 23.42 2.85 5.37
CA TYR A 114 24.15 3.17 6.60
C TYR A 114 23.87 2.19 7.76
N GLY A 115 23.00 1.20 7.56
CA GLY A 115 22.77 0.15 8.56
C GLY A 115 21.75 0.50 9.65
N TRP A 116 21.07 1.64 9.58
CA TRP A 116 20.01 2.03 10.53
C TRP A 116 18.83 1.06 10.53
N TYR A 117 18.64 0.29 9.46
CA TYR A 117 17.65 -0.78 9.41
C TYR A 117 17.81 -1.82 10.55
N LYS A 118 19.01 -1.95 11.15
CA LYS A 118 19.24 -2.81 12.34
C LYS A 118 18.44 -2.37 13.56
N LEU A 119 18.11 -1.08 13.69
CA LEU A 119 17.18 -0.61 14.72
C LEU A 119 15.75 -1.09 14.42
N LEU A 120 15.42 -1.19 13.14
CA LEU A 120 14.09 -1.58 12.64
C LEU A 120 13.87 -3.10 12.71
N VAL A 121 14.95 -3.89 12.73
CA VAL A 121 14.92 -5.35 12.93
C VAL A 121 14.20 -5.73 14.24
N LYS A 122 14.29 -4.89 15.28
CA LYS A 122 13.61 -5.11 16.57
C LYS A 122 12.07 -5.08 16.45
N PHE A 123 11.53 -4.48 15.38
CA PHE A 123 10.09 -4.42 15.11
C PHE A 123 9.59 -5.59 14.22
N GLY A 124 10.35 -6.69 14.14
CA GLY A 124 9.93 -7.90 13.40
C GLY A 124 10.15 -7.86 11.89
N LEU A 125 10.77 -6.80 11.35
CA LEU A 125 11.00 -6.62 9.91
C LEU A 125 12.18 -7.44 9.34
N SER A 126 12.97 -8.10 10.20
CA SER A 126 14.19 -8.83 9.83
C SER A 126 13.99 -9.80 8.65
N LYS A 127 13.03 -10.73 8.79
CA LYS A 127 12.75 -11.77 7.78
C LYS A 127 12.27 -11.17 6.45
N LEU A 128 11.52 -10.07 6.50
CA LEU A 128 11.03 -9.40 5.31
C LEU A 128 12.17 -8.69 4.58
N ILE A 129 13.00 -7.94 5.30
CA ILE A 129 14.16 -7.26 4.73
C ILE A 129 15.08 -8.28 4.06
N GLU A 130 15.40 -9.39 4.73
CA GLU A 130 16.25 -10.44 4.16
C GLU A 130 15.63 -11.09 2.91
N LYS A 131 14.32 -11.36 2.94
CA LYS A 131 13.58 -11.88 1.78
C LYS A 131 13.66 -10.94 0.58
N TYR A 132 13.43 -9.64 0.78
CA TYR A 132 13.46 -8.65 -0.31
C TYR A 132 14.88 -8.36 -0.78
N LYS A 133 15.88 -8.42 0.11
CA LYS A 133 17.29 -8.40 -0.25
C LYS A 133 17.63 -9.54 -1.21
N ASN A 134 17.31 -10.78 -0.84
CA ASN A 134 17.59 -11.95 -1.67
C ASN A 134 16.82 -11.93 -3.01
N LYS A 135 15.59 -11.39 -3.02
CA LYS A 135 14.85 -11.18 -4.27
C LYS A 135 15.52 -10.14 -5.16
N LEU A 136 15.96 -9.03 -4.58
CA LEU A 136 16.60 -7.93 -5.31
C LEU A 136 17.96 -8.35 -5.88
N GLU A 137 18.72 -9.16 -5.15
CA GLU A 137 19.96 -9.78 -5.66
C GLU A 137 19.70 -10.65 -6.89
N LYS A 138 18.60 -11.44 -6.88
CA LYS A 138 18.28 -12.37 -7.98
C LYS A 138 17.65 -11.71 -9.20
N GLN A 139 16.76 -10.73 -8.99
CA GLN A 139 15.94 -10.12 -10.06
C GLN A 139 16.48 -8.76 -10.50
N GLY A 140 17.42 -8.19 -9.75
CA GLY A 140 17.98 -6.87 -10.02
C GLY A 140 16.96 -5.74 -9.87
N LEU A 141 17.32 -4.56 -10.37
CA LEU A 141 16.52 -3.33 -10.22
C LEU A 141 15.15 -3.39 -10.91
N SER A 142 14.90 -4.35 -11.79
CA SER A 142 13.56 -4.59 -12.34
C SER A 142 12.52 -4.88 -11.24
N LEU A 143 12.94 -5.46 -10.11
CA LEU A 143 12.08 -5.72 -8.96
C LEU A 143 11.45 -4.45 -8.38
N VAL A 144 12.15 -3.30 -8.48
CA VAL A 144 11.66 -2.00 -8.01
C VAL A 144 10.32 -1.67 -8.66
N PHE A 145 10.18 -1.91 -9.96
CA PHE A 145 8.92 -1.67 -10.66
C PHE A 145 7.78 -2.52 -10.11
N PHE A 146 8.02 -3.81 -9.85
CA PHE A 146 6.98 -4.72 -9.38
C PHE A 146 6.58 -4.49 -7.92
N THR A 147 7.50 -4.04 -7.07
CA THR A 147 7.20 -3.82 -5.65
C THR A 147 6.54 -2.49 -5.39
N TYR A 148 6.71 -1.51 -6.28
CA TYR A 148 6.16 -0.16 -6.11
C TYR A 148 4.64 -0.09 -6.23
N TRP A 149 4.00 -1.14 -6.75
CA TRP A 149 2.55 -1.30 -6.72
C TRP A 149 1.97 -1.40 -5.31
N ILE A 150 2.79 -1.80 -4.33
CA ILE A 150 2.43 -1.90 -2.92
C ILE A 150 3.46 -1.08 -2.13
N PRO A 151 3.13 0.12 -1.63
CA PRO A 151 4.10 1.02 -0.98
C PRO A 151 4.93 0.36 0.13
N SER A 152 4.33 -0.55 0.89
CA SER A 152 5.02 -1.34 1.92
C SER A 152 6.09 -2.28 1.36
N PHE A 153 5.92 -2.81 0.16
CA PHE A 153 6.94 -3.62 -0.53
C PHE A 153 7.99 -2.75 -1.21
N ALA A 154 7.58 -1.59 -1.71
CA ALA A 154 8.46 -0.56 -2.25
C ALA A 154 9.50 -0.13 -1.21
N SER A 155 9.05 0.18 0.01
CA SER A 155 9.93 0.59 1.11
C SER A 155 10.94 -0.50 1.50
N LEU A 156 10.52 -1.77 1.57
CA LEU A 156 11.40 -2.93 1.78
C LEU A 156 12.44 -3.09 0.67
N THR A 157 12.03 -2.87 -0.57
CA THR A 157 12.91 -2.96 -1.75
C THR A 157 13.91 -1.81 -1.78
N ALA A 158 13.48 -0.59 -1.49
CA ALA A 158 14.33 0.60 -1.39
C ALA A 158 15.39 0.42 -0.30
N THR A 159 15.01 -0.05 0.89
CA THR A 159 15.96 -0.37 1.96
C THR A 159 16.91 -1.48 1.56
N SER A 160 16.43 -2.53 0.90
CA SER A 160 17.25 -3.63 0.40
C SER A 160 18.27 -3.14 -0.64
N ALA A 161 17.89 -2.23 -1.54
CA ALA A 161 18.80 -1.60 -2.50
C ALA A 161 19.94 -0.83 -1.81
N GLY A 162 19.62 -0.17 -0.69
CA GLY A 162 20.58 0.48 0.18
C GLY A 162 21.55 -0.51 0.84
N ILE A 163 21.02 -1.59 1.42
CA ILE A 163 21.82 -2.67 2.05
C ILE A 163 22.81 -3.28 1.06
N LEU A 164 22.36 -3.53 -0.17
CA LEU A 164 23.17 -4.05 -1.27
C LEU A 164 24.11 -3.01 -1.89
N ARG A 165 24.06 -1.75 -1.44
CA ARG A 165 24.86 -0.62 -1.94
C ARG A 165 24.77 -0.45 -3.45
N ILE A 166 23.58 -0.71 -4.03
CA ILE A 166 23.34 -0.48 -5.46
C ILE A 166 23.61 0.99 -5.77
N ALA A 167 24.30 1.29 -6.88
CA ALA A 167 24.61 2.67 -7.25
C ALA A 167 23.36 3.58 -7.18
N PHE A 168 23.42 4.62 -6.34
CA PHE A 168 22.27 5.46 -6.01
C PHE A 168 21.56 6.01 -7.25
N LYS A 169 22.32 6.48 -8.25
CA LYS A 169 21.77 6.97 -9.53
C LYS A 169 20.93 5.91 -10.25
N LYS A 170 21.39 4.65 -10.28
CA LYS A 170 20.64 3.55 -10.90
C LYS A 170 19.35 3.27 -10.13
N PHE A 171 19.43 3.15 -8.80
CA PHE A 171 18.23 2.98 -7.96
C PHE A 171 17.22 4.13 -8.18
N LEU A 172 17.69 5.37 -8.22
CA LEU A 172 16.86 6.56 -8.36
C LEU A 172 16.07 6.57 -9.67
N ILE A 173 16.68 6.19 -10.79
CA ILE A 173 16.03 6.12 -12.11
C ILE A 173 14.89 5.09 -12.09
N TYR A 174 15.16 3.88 -11.60
CA TYR A 174 14.15 2.82 -11.51
C TYR A 174 13.03 3.18 -10.53
N SER A 175 13.38 3.81 -9.41
CA SER A 175 12.44 4.29 -8.41
C SER A 175 11.54 5.39 -8.97
N ALA A 176 12.11 6.39 -9.64
CA ALA A 176 11.36 7.48 -10.27
C ALA A 176 10.39 6.94 -11.31
N PHE A 177 10.84 6.02 -12.16
CA PHE A 177 9.98 5.37 -13.15
C PHE A 177 8.79 4.64 -12.48
N GLY A 178 9.06 3.83 -11.45
CA GLY A 178 8.01 3.12 -10.71
C GLY A 178 7.00 4.06 -10.06
N ILE A 179 7.47 5.14 -9.41
CA ILE A 179 6.62 6.16 -8.78
C ILE A 179 5.72 6.84 -9.81
N ILE A 180 6.30 7.31 -10.92
CA ILE A 180 5.55 8.04 -11.95
C ILE A 180 4.47 7.14 -12.55
N VAL A 181 4.82 5.90 -12.91
CA VAL A 181 3.85 4.94 -13.46
C VAL A 181 2.72 4.67 -12.46
N TRP A 182 3.06 4.46 -11.19
CA TRP A 182 2.07 4.23 -10.14
C TRP A 182 1.14 5.43 -9.96
N SER A 183 1.70 6.64 -9.85
CA SER A 183 0.94 7.87 -9.63
C SER A 183 0.02 8.20 -10.81
N LEU A 184 0.49 8.01 -12.04
CA LEU A 184 -0.34 8.20 -13.23
C LEU A 184 -1.45 7.15 -13.30
N PHE A 185 -1.13 5.87 -13.10
CA PHE A 185 -2.13 4.80 -13.16
C PHE A 185 -3.26 5.02 -12.14
N TRP A 186 -2.93 5.17 -10.86
CA TRP A 186 -3.93 5.34 -9.81
C TRP A 186 -4.59 6.71 -9.87
N GLY A 187 -3.84 7.76 -10.18
CA GLY A 187 -4.38 9.10 -10.35
C GLY A 187 -5.46 9.16 -11.44
N THR A 188 -5.16 8.62 -12.62
CA THR A 188 -6.10 8.56 -13.74
C THR A 188 -7.28 7.65 -13.43
N LEU A 189 -7.04 6.45 -12.88
CA LEU A 189 -8.11 5.52 -12.53
C LEU A 189 -9.11 6.14 -11.55
N ILE A 190 -8.62 6.77 -10.48
CA ILE A 190 -9.47 7.39 -9.45
C ILE A 190 -10.14 8.66 -9.97
N TYR A 191 -9.48 9.46 -10.82
CA TYR A 191 -10.09 10.63 -11.47
C TYR A 191 -11.32 10.26 -12.33
N PHE A 192 -11.23 9.14 -13.07
CA PHE A 192 -12.35 8.66 -13.88
C PHE A 192 -13.44 8.01 -13.05
N LEU A 193 -13.08 7.20 -12.04
CA LEU A 193 -14.06 6.56 -11.15
C LEU A 193 -14.79 7.57 -10.23
N GLY A 194 -14.10 8.63 -9.79
CA GLY A 194 -14.68 9.65 -8.91
C GLY A 194 -15.27 9.05 -7.64
N GLN A 195 -16.50 9.42 -7.29
CA GLN A 195 -17.19 8.89 -6.10
C GLN A 195 -17.46 7.38 -6.16
N ALA A 196 -17.60 6.79 -7.35
CA ALA A 196 -17.76 5.33 -7.47
C ALA A 196 -16.53 4.58 -6.94
N ALA A 197 -15.35 5.22 -6.90
CA ALA A 197 -14.18 4.65 -6.24
C ALA A 197 -14.42 4.44 -4.73
N LEU A 198 -15.18 5.31 -4.05
CA LEU A 198 -15.51 5.16 -2.63
C LEU A 198 -16.45 3.98 -2.38
N GLU A 199 -17.43 3.78 -3.26
CA GLU A 199 -18.34 2.63 -3.18
C GLU A 199 -17.62 1.30 -3.43
N ILE A 200 -16.68 1.30 -4.37
CA ILE A 200 -15.81 0.15 -4.62
C ILE A 200 -14.94 -0.09 -3.40
N LEU A 201 -14.21 0.93 -2.91
CA LEU A 201 -13.34 0.87 -1.73
C LEU A 201 -14.08 0.60 -0.40
N GLY A 202 -15.41 0.67 -0.40
CA GLY A 202 -16.26 0.31 0.72
C GLY A 202 -16.40 -1.21 0.94
N LEU A 203 -17.52 -1.64 1.51
CA LEU A 203 -17.79 -3.03 1.88
C LEU A 203 -17.54 -4.03 0.74
N LYS A 204 -17.81 -3.63 -0.51
CA LYS A 204 -17.62 -4.47 -1.70
C LYS A 204 -16.15 -4.86 -1.93
N PHE A 205 -15.20 -3.93 -1.83
CA PHE A 205 -13.77 -4.25 -1.96
C PHE A 205 -13.28 -5.16 -0.84
N VAL A 206 -13.72 -4.93 0.40
CA VAL A 206 -13.36 -5.80 1.52
C VAL A 206 -13.84 -7.22 1.25
N VAL A 207 -15.08 -7.40 0.83
CA VAL A 207 -15.65 -8.71 0.49
C VAL A 207 -14.91 -9.36 -0.69
N ILE A 208 -14.63 -8.62 -1.76
CA ILE A 208 -13.91 -9.12 -2.94
C ILE A 208 -12.46 -9.50 -2.57
N PHE A 209 -11.77 -8.68 -1.78
CA PHE A 209 -10.41 -8.95 -1.31
C PHE A 209 -10.35 -10.24 -0.49
N PHE A 210 -11.25 -10.41 0.48
CA PHE A 210 -11.33 -11.63 1.27
C PHE A 210 -11.70 -12.84 0.39
N ALA A 211 -12.60 -12.68 -0.58
CA ALA A 211 -12.97 -13.73 -1.52
C ALA A 211 -11.77 -14.18 -2.39
N ILE A 212 -11.00 -13.23 -2.94
CA ILE A 212 -9.78 -13.52 -3.71
C ILE A 212 -8.72 -14.17 -2.82
N TRP A 213 -8.55 -13.69 -1.59
CA TRP A 213 -7.55 -14.22 -0.66
C TRP A 213 -7.86 -15.67 -0.25
N ILE A 214 -9.12 -15.95 0.10
CA ILE A 214 -9.62 -17.29 0.39
C ILE A 214 -9.50 -18.18 -0.84
N GLY A 215 -9.92 -17.69 -2.00
CA GLY A 215 -9.82 -18.40 -3.28
C GLY A 215 -8.38 -18.75 -3.64
N PHE A 216 -7.43 -17.83 -3.44
CA PHE A 216 -6.00 -18.05 -3.67
C PHE A 216 -5.42 -19.10 -2.70
N ILE A 217 -5.81 -19.08 -1.42
CA ILE A 217 -5.39 -20.09 -0.44
C ILE A 217 -5.88 -21.48 -0.86
N ILE A 218 -7.15 -21.59 -1.27
CA ILE A 218 -7.74 -22.83 -1.76
C ILE A 218 -7.03 -23.29 -3.03
N PHE A 219 -6.92 -22.42 -4.03
CA PHE A 219 -6.26 -22.71 -5.32
C PHE A 219 -4.82 -23.20 -5.14
N ARG A 220 -4.03 -22.52 -4.30
CA ARG A 220 -2.64 -22.92 -4.02
C ARG A 220 -2.54 -24.29 -3.38
N HIS A 221 -3.49 -24.68 -2.51
CA HIS A 221 -3.51 -26.01 -1.91
C HIS A 221 -4.03 -27.09 -2.88
N LEU A 222 -4.88 -26.72 -3.84
CA LEU A 222 -5.35 -27.63 -4.89
C LEU A 222 -4.29 -27.87 -5.98
N TYR A 223 -3.58 -26.83 -6.44
CA TYR A 223 -2.61 -26.92 -7.55
C TYR A 223 -1.24 -27.49 -7.17
N LYS A 224 -0.84 -27.46 -5.90
CA LYS A 224 0.39 -28.13 -5.41
C LYS A 224 0.36 -29.66 -5.60
N LYS A 225 -0.77 -30.22 -6.06
CA LYS A 225 -0.96 -31.63 -6.45
C LYS A 225 -0.59 -31.90 -7.92
N SER A 226 -0.55 -30.90 -8.81
CA SER A 226 -0.39 -31.11 -10.26
C SER A 226 1.06 -31.18 -10.76
N SER A 227 2.05 -30.80 -9.96
CA SER A 227 3.47 -30.79 -10.35
C SER A 227 4.29 -31.93 -9.72
N LEU A 228 3.61 -32.98 -9.23
CA LEU A 228 4.20 -34.19 -8.61
C LEU A 228 3.52 -35.48 -9.11
N LEU A 229 2.89 -35.42 -10.28
CA LEU A 229 2.55 -36.57 -11.12
C LEU A 229 3.38 -36.46 -12.40
#